data_AF-A0A917M405-F1
#
_entry.id   AF-A0A917M405-F1
#
_cell.length_a   1.000
_cell.length_b   1.000
_cell.length_c   1.000
_cell.angle_alpha   90.00
_cell.angle_beta   90.00
_cell.angle_gamma   90.00
#
_symmetry.space_group_name_H-M   'P 1'
#
loop_
_entity.id
_entity.type
_entity.pdbx_description
1 polymer ?
#
loop_
_entity_poly.entity_id
_entity_poly.type
_entity_poly.pdbx_seq_one_letter_code
_entity_poly.pdbx_strand_id
1 'polypeptide(L)'
;MRNFTFLTMLIALTSIGTAFGQDAPRREPPKGSLTSGTIDSQFVYLYAISRSQNGIEHVRQANLERIRKNIADTIQAFTKEIADLKAKDGSHRATVEAVTDSLAQVRNDLQAARQEKDSFSFIGISLQKATYSLMMWGIVLLLAAALAFYVYRFNQSHVVTKDTKKAIEDLQGEFEQHRKKAMEKEQKLKRQLQDEINKRLG
;
A
#
# COMPACT_ATOMS: atom_id res chain seq x y z
N MET A 1 -57.56 35.67 -103.34
CA MET A 1 -56.56 35.26 -102.33
C MET A 1 -56.12 36.46 -101.45
N ARG A 2 -57.04 37.12 -100.74
CA ARG A 2 -56.71 38.29 -99.90
C ARG A 2 -57.15 38.14 -98.43
N ASN A 3 -57.87 37.06 -98.12
CA ASN A 3 -58.45 36.82 -96.80
C ASN A 3 -57.67 35.75 -96.00
N PHE A 4 -56.73 35.05 -96.64
CA PHE A 4 -55.92 34.00 -96.01
C PHE A 4 -54.65 34.56 -95.34
N THR A 5 -54.11 35.65 -95.87
CA THR A 5 -52.94 36.36 -95.31
C THR A 5 -53.25 37.11 -94.01
N PHE A 6 -54.52 37.51 -93.82
CA PHE A 6 -54.96 38.15 -92.58
C PHE A 6 -55.10 37.16 -91.41
N LEU A 7 -55.44 35.89 -91.71
CA LEU A 7 -55.58 34.84 -90.70
C LEU A 7 -54.21 34.35 -90.19
N THR A 8 -53.19 34.34 -91.04
CA THR A 8 -51.82 33.96 -90.63
C THR A 8 -51.12 35.04 -89.80
N MET A 9 -51.52 36.31 -89.92
CA MET A 9 -50.97 37.41 -89.12
C MET A 9 -51.55 37.47 -87.69
N LEU A 10 -52.78 36.97 -87.49
CA LEU A 10 -53.43 36.95 -86.18
C LEU A 10 -52.85 35.86 -85.25
N ILE A 11 -52.44 34.72 -85.80
CA ILE A 11 -51.87 33.59 -85.04
C ILE A 11 -50.43 33.90 -84.55
N ALA A 12 -49.70 34.75 -85.27
CA ALA A 12 -48.36 35.19 -84.87
C ALA A 12 -48.35 36.18 -83.68
N LEU A 13 -49.47 36.83 -83.38
CA LEU A 13 -49.54 37.82 -82.31
C LEU A 13 -49.88 37.20 -80.93
N THR A 14 -50.41 35.97 -80.90
CA THR A 14 -50.77 35.28 -79.65
C THR A 14 -49.65 34.45 -79.04
N SER A 15 -48.54 34.22 -79.74
CA SER A 15 -47.41 33.41 -79.25
C SER A 15 -46.33 34.17 -78.47
N ILE A 16 -46.52 35.48 -78.21
CA ILE A 16 -45.55 36.32 -77.49
C ILE A 16 -45.94 36.52 -76.00
N GLY A 17 -47.12 36.04 -75.58
CA GLY A 17 -47.67 36.29 -74.23
C GLY A 17 -47.10 35.44 -73.09
N THR A 18 -46.28 34.41 -73.33
CA THR A 18 -45.80 33.49 -72.29
C THR A 18 -44.35 33.72 -71.84
N ALA A 19 -43.71 34.82 -72.26
CA ALA A 19 -42.31 35.11 -71.93
C ALA A 19 -42.09 36.07 -70.75
N PHE A 20 -43.16 36.55 -70.09
CA PHE A 20 -43.08 37.52 -68.97
C PHE A 20 -43.69 37.02 -67.66
N GLY A 21 -43.48 35.75 -67.33
CA GLY A 21 -43.61 35.24 -65.96
C GLY A 21 -42.22 35.07 -65.34
N GLN A 22 -41.62 36.12 -64.80
CA GLN A 22 -40.43 35.98 -63.94
C GLN A 22 -40.89 35.45 -62.58
N ASP A 23 -40.84 34.13 -62.39
CA ASP A 23 -40.75 33.58 -61.04
C ASP A 23 -39.41 34.03 -60.44
N ALA A 24 -39.48 34.83 -59.37
CA ALA A 24 -38.29 35.26 -58.64
C ALA A 24 -37.47 34.02 -58.23
N PRO A 25 -36.12 34.05 -58.32
CA PRO A 25 -35.29 32.92 -57.96
C PRO A 25 -35.55 32.57 -56.49
N ARG A 26 -36.23 31.44 -56.27
CA ARG A 26 -36.41 30.86 -54.94
C ARG A 26 -35.02 30.42 -54.50
N ARG A 27 -34.35 31.23 -53.68
CA ARG A 27 -33.09 30.87 -53.03
C ARG A 27 -33.35 29.56 -52.28
N GLU A 28 -32.75 28.46 -52.74
CA GLU A 28 -32.73 27.23 -51.97
C GLU A 28 -32.05 27.56 -50.64
N PRO A 29 -32.69 27.31 -49.48
CA PRO A 29 -32.05 27.61 -48.23
C PRO A 29 -30.81 26.71 -48.06
N PRO A 30 -29.71 27.23 -47.49
CA PRO A 30 -28.54 26.43 -47.15
C PRO A 30 -28.95 25.24 -46.27
N LYS A 31 -28.19 24.13 -46.34
CA LYS A 31 -28.43 22.92 -45.56
C LYS A 31 -28.62 23.26 -44.07
N GLY A 32 -29.87 23.22 -43.61
CA GLY A 32 -30.30 23.58 -42.25
C GLY A 32 -31.80 23.37 -42.08
N SER A 33 -32.28 23.31 -40.83
CA SER A 33 -33.70 23.18 -40.50
C SER A 33 -33.99 23.83 -39.14
N LEU A 34 -35.22 24.30 -38.93
CA LEU A 34 -35.69 24.79 -37.62
C LEU A 34 -35.99 23.66 -36.62
N THR A 35 -35.91 22.40 -37.05
CA THR A 35 -36.29 21.23 -36.24
C THR A 35 -35.14 20.27 -35.97
N SER A 36 -33.94 20.55 -36.49
CA SER A 36 -32.78 19.66 -36.34
C SER A 36 -31.48 20.43 -36.44
N GLY A 37 -30.43 19.92 -35.80
CA GLY A 37 -29.11 20.54 -35.77
C GLY A 37 -28.88 21.40 -34.53
N THR A 38 -27.70 22.02 -34.45
CA THR A 38 -27.32 22.92 -33.35
C THR A 38 -28.18 24.18 -33.34
N ILE A 39 -28.31 24.83 -32.18
CA ILE A 39 -28.99 26.14 -32.08
C ILE A 39 -28.40 27.13 -33.10
N ASP A 40 -27.08 27.15 -33.24
CA ASP A 40 -26.37 27.96 -34.25
C ASP A 40 -26.86 27.68 -35.69
N SER A 41 -26.93 26.41 -36.09
CA SER A 41 -27.44 26.03 -37.42
C SER A 41 -28.90 26.43 -37.64
N GLN A 42 -29.72 26.44 -36.58
CA GLN A 42 -31.11 26.89 -36.64
C GLN A 42 -31.22 28.40 -36.81
N PHE A 43 -30.32 29.18 -36.19
CA PHE A 43 -30.22 30.63 -36.38
C PHE A 43 -29.73 31.00 -37.79
N VAL A 44 -28.71 30.30 -38.30
CA VAL A 44 -28.22 30.48 -39.67
C VAL A 44 -29.33 30.18 -40.69
N TYR A 45 -30.10 29.11 -40.46
CA TYR A 45 -31.25 28.78 -41.31
C TYR A 45 -32.37 29.82 -41.20
N LEU A 46 -32.64 30.36 -40.00
CA LEU A 46 -33.63 31.43 -39.80
C LEU A 46 -33.30 32.69 -40.60
N TYR A 47 -32.03 33.08 -40.59
CA TYR A 47 -31.52 34.23 -41.36
C TYR A 47 -31.59 33.98 -42.87
N ALA A 48 -31.37 32.74 -43.31
CA ALA A 48 -31.46 32.43 -44.74
C ALA A 48 -32.88 32.47 -45.31
N ILE A 49 -33.90 32.19 -44.47
CA ILE A 49 -35.32 32.19 -44.88
C ILE A 49 -36.05 33.52 -44.57
N SER A 50 -35.36 34.51 -43.99
CA SER A 50 -35.94 35.83 -43.73
C SER A 50 -36.08 36.65 -45.02
N ARG A 51 -37.02 37.60 -45.01
CA ARG A 51 -37.21 38.54 -46.11
C ARG A 51 -36.56 39.88 -45.78
N SER A 52 -35.47 40.20 -46.48
CA SER A 52 -34.84 41.50 -46.41
C SER A 52 -35.66 42.54 -47.19
N GLN A 53 -36.08 43.62 -46.55
CA GLN A 53 -36.70 44.77 -47.21
C GLN A 53 -36.19 46.05 -46.55
N ASN A 54 -35.63 46.97 -47.34
CA ASN A 54 -35.08 48.25 -46.88
C ASN A 54 -34.03 48.11 -45.76
N GLY A 55 -33.22 47.04 -45.79
CA GLY A 55 -32.22 46.75 -44.75
C GLY A 55 -32.79 46.11 -43.47
N ILE A 56 -34.09 45.82 -43.43
CA ILE A 56 -34.76 45.16 -42.29
C ILE A 56 -35.08 43.71 -42.67
N GLU A 57 -34.63 42.77 -41.84
CA GLU A 57 -34.92 41.35 -41.99
C GLU A 57 -36.27 40.99 -41.35
N HIS A 58 -37.25 40.62 -42.18
CA HIS A 58 -38.56 40.17 -41.75
C HIS A 58 -38.55 38.67 -41.50
N VAL A 59 -38.72 38.28 -40.24
CA VAL A 59 -38.80 36.89 -39.82
C VAL A 59 -40.23 36.53 -39.45
N ARG A 60 -40.69 35.33 -39.84
CA ARG A 60 -42.01 34.83 -39.41
C ARG A 60 -42.02 34.58 -37.90
N GLN A 61 -43.02 35.09 -37.20
CA GLN A 61 -43.19 34.89 -35.76
C GLN A 61 -43.20 33.40 -35.36
N ALA A 62 -43.83 32.54 -36.17
CA ALA A 62 -43.84 31.08 -35.93
C ALA A 62 -42.43 30.45 -35.91
N ASN A 63 -41.49 30.98 -36.71
CA ASN A 63 -40.12 30.48 -36.74
C ASN A 63 -39.32 30.95 -35.53
N LEU A 64 -39.55 32.19 -35.07
CA LEU A 64 -38.97 32.71 -33.83
C LEU A 64 -39.45 31.93 -32.61
N GLU A 65 -40.75 31.62 -32.54
CA GLU A 65 -41.31 30.83 -31.44
C GLU A 65 -40.75 29.40 -31.42
N ARG A 66 -40.53 28.80 -32.59
CA ARG A 66 -39.91 27.47 -32.69
C ARG A 66 -38.47 27.47 -32.18
N ILE A 67 -37.66 28.47 -32.55
CA ILE A 67 -36.27 28.58 -32.04
C ILE A 67 -36.27 28.86 -30.54
N ARG A 68 -37.13 29.75 -30.06
CA ARG A 68 -37.30 30.03 -28.63
C ARG A 68 -37.58 28.73 -27.86
N LYS A 69 -38.49 27.90 -28.35
CA LYS A 69 -38.81 26.60 -27.75
C LYS A 69 -37.60 25.67 -27.74
N ASN A 70 -36.91 25.50 -28.87
CA ASN A 70 -35.73 24.64 -28.96
C ASN A 70 -34.60 25.09 -28.03
N ILE A 71 -34.40 26.41 -27.87
CA ILE A 71 -33.44 26.98 -26.90
C ILE A 71 -33.88 26.66 -25.47
N ALA A 72 -35.16 26.87 -25.14
CA ALA A 72 -35.68 26.57 -23.81
C ALA A 72 -35.54 25.08 -23.46
N ASP A 73 -35.87 24.19 -24.40
CA ASP A 73 -35.73 22.74 -24.25
C ASP A 73 -34.25 22.34 -24.02
N THR A 74 -33.33 22.97 -24.75
CA THR A 74 -31.88 22.73 -24.58
C THR A 74 -31.36 23.23 -23.23
N ILE A 75 -31.77 24.42 -22.80
CA ILE A 75 -31.42 24.96 -21.47
C ILE A 75 -31.98 24.06 -20.38
N GLN A 76 -33.21 23.57 -20.53
CA GLN A 76 -33.81 22.65 -19.57
C GLN A 76 -33.05 21.31 -19.51
N ALA A 77 -32.64 20.78 -20.66
CA ALA A 77 -31.82 19.57 -20.74
C ALA A 77 -30.47 19.75 -20.02
N PHE A 78 -29.74 20.84 -20.30
CA PHE A 78 -28.48 21.13 -19.62
C PHE A 78 -28.66 21.40 -18.12
N THR A 79 -29.75 22.08 -17.72
CA THR A 79 -30.05 22.30 -16.30
C THR A 79 -30.27 20.97 -15.58
N LYS A 80 -30.99 20.02 -16.21
CA LYS A 80 -31.21 18.68 -15.67
C LYS A 80 -29.91 17.88 -15.59
N GLU A 81 -29.07 17.95 -16.61
CA GLU A 81 -27.77 17.29 -16.63
C GLU A 81 -26.84 17.85 -15.54
N ILE A 82 -26.76 19.17 -15.37
CA ILE A 82 -26.00 19.81 -14.29
C ILE A 82 -26.50 19.37 -12.91
N ALA A 83 -27.82 19.25 -12.73
CA ALA A 83 -28.40 18.76 -11.47
C ALA A 83 -28.01 17.29 -11.20
N ASP A 84 -28.05 16.43 -12.22
CA ASP A 84 -27.63 15.03 -12.12
C ASP A 84 -26.12 14.88 -11.83
N LEU A 85 -25.28 15.64 -12.52
CA LEU A 85 -23.84 15.69 -12.25
C LEU A 85 -23.54 16.15 -10.82
N LYS A 86 -24.24 17.18 -10.33
CA LYS A 86 -24.08 17.67 -8.95
C LYS A 86 -24.51 16.63 -7.92
N ALA A 87 -25.57 15.87 -8.19
CA ALA A 87 -26.00 14.77 -7.34
C ALA A 87 -24.96 13.64 -7.31
N LYS A 88 -24.40 13.27 -8.47
CA LYS A 88 -23.32 12.28 -8.58
C LYS A 88 -22.05 12.72 -7.86
N ASP A 89 -21.65 13.98 -8.00
CA ASP A 89 -20.49 14.55 -7.29
C ASP A 89 -20.68 14.46 -5.77
N GLY A 90 -21.87 14.80 -5.27
CA GLY A 90 -22.22 14.61 -3.85
C GLY A 90 -22.11 13.15 -3.40
N SER A 91 -22.62 12.20 -4.21
CA SER A 91 -22.50 10.77 -3.93
C SER A 91 -21.05 10.26 -3.95
N HIS A 92 -20.24 10.74 -4.90
CA HIS A 92 -18.83 10.38 -4.98
C HIS A 92 -18.04 10.93 -3.79
N ARG A 93 -18.29 12.17 -3.37
CA ARG A 93 -17.69 12.75 -2.17
C ARG A 93 -18.04 11.96 -0.91
N ALA A 94 -19.31 11.59 -0.73
CA ALA A 94 -19.73 10.74 0.39
C ALA A 94 -19.05 9.37 0.37
N THR A 95 -18.85 8.78 -0.82
CA THR A 95 -18.12 7.51 -0.97
C THR A 95 -16.64 7.66 -0.61
N VAL A 96 -16.00 8.75 -1.04
CA VAL A 96 -14.59 9.05 -0.71
C VAL A 96 -14.42 9.24 0.80
N GLU A 97 -15.32 9.98 1.45
CA GLU A 97 -15.31 10.14 2.91
C GLU A 97 -15.47 8.78 3.61
N ALA A 98 -16.47 7.98 3.23
CA ALA A 98 -16.69 6.65 3.80
C ALA A 98 -15.51 5.68 3.61
N VAL A 99 -14.87 5.69 2.43
CA VAL A 99 -13.68 4.89 2.15
C VAL A 99 -12.47 5.38 2.96
N THR A 100 -12.32 6.69 3.12
CA THR A 100 -11.24 7.28 3.92
C THR A 100 -11.40 6.92 5.40
N ASP A 101 -12.62 7.00 5.93
CA ASP A 101 -12.94 6.61 7.31
C ASP A 101 -12.70 5.11 7.53
N SER A 102 -13.14 4.26 6.59
CA SER A 102 -12.88 2.81 6.63
C SER A 102 -11.38 2.51 6.60
N LEU A 103 -10.61 3.22 5.79
CA LEU A 103 -9.16 3.06 5.71
C LEU A 103 -8.47 3.48 7.01
N ALA A 104 -8.93 4.56 7.64
CA ALA A 104 -8.44 5.00 8.94
C ALA A 104 -8.74 3.95 10.02
N GLN A 105 -9.96 3.40 10.04
CA GLN A 105 -10.35 2.34 10.96
C GLN A 105 -9.51 1.08 10.77
N VAL A 106 -9.36 0.59 9.54
CA VAL A 106 -8.54 -0.60 9.23
C VAL A 106 -7.08 -0.40 9.63
N ARG A 107 -6.52 0.81 9.47
CA ARG A 107 -5.16 1.12 9.93
C ARG A 107 -5.05 1.06 11.46
N ASN A 108 -6.02 1.62 12.17
CA ASN A 108 -6.06 1.57 13.63
C ASN A 108 -6.20 0.12 14.13
N ASP A 109 -7.09 -0.67 13.53
CA ASP A 109 -7.30 -2.08 13.87
C ASP A 109 -6.04 -2.90 13.58
N LEU A 110 -5.36 -2.64 12.47
CA LEU A 110 -4.10 -3.30 12.13
C LEU A 110 -2.98 -2.92 13.11
N GLN A 111 -2.94 -1.67 13.58
CA GLN A 111 -2.00 -1.24 14.61
C GLN A 111 -2.30 -1.90 15.96
N ALA A 112 -3.57 -1.96 16.36
CA ALA A 112 -4.02 -2.62 17.58
C ALA A 112 -3.71 -4.12 17.54
N ALA A 113 -4.06 -4.80 16.44
CA ALA A 113 -3.78 -6.21 16.24
C ALA A 113 -2.27 -6.52 16.21
N ARG A 114 -1.44 -5.61 15.65
CA ARG A 114 0.02 -5.74 15.74
C ARG A 114 0.51 -5.61 17.18
N GLN A 115 0.02 -4.64 17.94
CA GLN A 115 0.36 -4.48 19.35
C GLN A 115 -0.06 -5.70 20.18
N GLU A 116 -1.25 -6.22 19.94
CA GLU A 116 -1.76 -7.42 20.60
C GLU A 116 -0.92 -8.65 20.23
N LYS A 117 -0.61 -8.85 18.94
CA LYS A 117 0.17 -10.01 18.47
C LYS A 117 1.65 -9.95 18.87
N ASP A 118 2.22 -8.75 18.96
CA ASP A 118 3.57 -8.54 19.48
C ASP A 118 3.61 -8.62 21.01
N SER A 119 2.46 -8.67 21.67
CA SER A 119 2.35 -8.88 23.10
C SER A 119 2.05 -10.33 23.45
N PHE A 120 2.86 -10.92 24.32
CA PHE A 120 2.59 -12.22 24.91
C PHE A 120 2.27 -11.98 26.39
N SER A 121 1.09 -12.43 26.84
CA SER A 121 0.74 -12.35 28.25
C SER A 121 1.47 -13.46 29.01
N PHE A 122 2.46 -13.09 29.81
CA PHE A 122 3.15 -14.00 30.70
C PHE A 122 3.03 -13.44 32.12
N ILE A 123 2.32 -14.17 33.00
CA ILE A 123 2.04 -13.77 34.40
C ILE A 123 1.25 -12.44 34.47
N GLY A 124 0.26 -12.25 33.59
CA GLY A 124 -0.64 -11.09 33.63
C GLY A 124 -0.02 -9.77 33.17
N ILE A 125 1.25 -9.76 32.76
CA ILE A 125 1.93 -8.60 32.18
C ILE A 125 2.13 -8.84 30.69
N SER A 126 1.79 -7.84 29.88
CA SER A 126 1.91 -7.85 28.43
C SER A 126 3.36 -7.57 28.03
N LEU A 127 4.10 -8.59 27.58
CA LEU A 127 5.52 -8.46 27.21
C LEU A 127 5.71 -8.52 25.70
N GLN A 128 6.51 -7.61 25.15
CA GLN A 128 6.84 -7.61 23.73
C GLN A 128 7.64 -8.88 23.35
N LYS A 129 7.35 -9.48 22.20
CA LYS A 129 7.98 -10.72 21.71
C LYS A 129 9.51 -10.68 21.70
N ALA A 130 10.09 -9.52 21.41
CA ALA A 130 11.53 -9.29 21.45
C ALA A 130 12.10 -9.39 22.88
N THR A 131 11.41 -8.77 23.85
CA THR A 131 11.79 -8.80 25.27
C THR A 131 11.73 -10.21 25.83
N TYR A 132 10.68 -10.98 25.48
CA TYR A 132 10.59 -12.39 25.87
C TYR A 132 11.77 -13.20 25.32
N SER A 133 12.05 -13.09 24.02
CA SER A 133 13.15 -13.82 23.39
C SER A 133 14.49 -13.46 24.03
N LEU A 134 14.73 -12.18 24.33
CA LEU A 134 15.95 -11.72 24.99
C LEU A 134 16.06 -12.29 26.42
N MET A 135 14.99 -12.26 27.22
CA MET A 135 15.01 -12.84 28.56
C MET A 135 15.24 -14.35 28.52
N MET A 136 14.56 -15.07 27.61
CA MET A 136 14.72 -16.53 27.46
C MET A 136 16.17 -16.89 27.16
N TRP A 137 16.75 -16.29 26.12
CA TRP A 137 18.15 -16.52 25.77
C TRP A 137 19.12 -16.01 26.84
N GLY A 138 18.79 -14.92 27.54
CA GLY A 138 19.56 -14.43 28.68
C GLY A 138 19.64 -15.44 29.82
N ILE A 139 18.52 -16.07 30.18
CA ILE A 139 18.49 -17.13 31.19
C ILE A 139 19.28 -18.36 30.71
N VAL A 140 19.09 -18.78 29.46
CA VAL A 140 19.85 -19.91 28.89
C VAL A 140 21.35 -19.65 28.93
N LEU A 141 21.80 -18.45 28.56
CA LEU A 141 23.22 -18.08 28.54
C LEU A 141 23.78 -17.99 29.96
N LEU A 142 23.02 -17.44 30.91
CA LEU A 142 23.40 -17.39 32.32
C LEU A 142 23.58 -18.80 32.90
N LEU A 143 22.63 -19.72 32.66
CA LEU A 143 22.76 -21.11 33.10
C LEU A 143 23.95 -21.80 32.43
N ALA A 144 24.17 -21.58 31.13
CA ALA A 144 25.30 -22.14 30.41
C ALA A 144 26.64 -21.64 30.99
N ALA A 145 26.74 -20.35 31.31
CA ALA A 145 27.92 -19.77 31.94
C ALA A 145 28.14 -20.32 33.36
N ALA A 146 27.08 -20.46 34.17
CA ALA A 146 27.16 -21.05 35.50
C ALA A 146 27.61 -22.51 35.45
N LEU A 147 27.11 -23.28 34.48
CA LEU A 147 27.49 -24.68 34.28
C LEU A 147 28.95 -24.79 33.81
N ALA A 148 29.38 -23.96 32.86
CA ALA A 148 30.78 -23.90 32.44
C ALA A 148 31.72 -23.54 33.60
N PHE A 149 31.34 -22.55 34.42
CA PHE A 149 32.08 -22.18 35.62
C PHE A 149 32.17 -23.34 36.62
N TYR A 150 31.06 -24.04 36.86
CA TYR A 150 31.02 -25.20 37.75
C TYR A 150 31.95 -26.33 37.27
N VAL A 151 31.89 -26.67 35.98
CA VAL A 151 32.76 -27.71 35.37
C VAL A 151 34.24 -27.32 35.48
N TYR A 152 34.58 -26.06 35.19
CA TYR A 152 35.94 -25.55 35.34
C TYR A 152 36.45 -25.71 36.78
N ARG A 153 35.65 -25.28 37.75
CA ARG A 153 36.00 -25.36 39.18
C ARG A 153 36.10 -26.80 39.67
N PHE A 154 35.22 -27.69 39.20
CA PHE A 154 35.21 -29.11 39.53
C PHE A 154 36.49 -29.80 39.04
N ASN A 155 36.88 -29.57 37.78
CA ASN A 155 38.11 -30.15 37.23
C ASN A 155 39.35 -29.66 37.97
N GLN A 156 39.44 -28.36 38.29
CA GLN A 156 40.56 -27.81 39.06
C GLN A 156 40.64 -28.46 40.45
N SER A 157 39.51 -28.59 41.15
CA SER A 157 39.48 -29.25 42.45
C SER A 157 39.85 -30.73 42.37
N HIS A 158 39.43 -31.44 41.32
CA HIS A 158 39.77 -32.85 41.14
C HIS A 158 41.28 -33.08 40.96
N VAL A 159 41.95 -32.22 40.19
CA VAL A 159 43.41 -32.28 40.01
C VAL A 159 44.13 -32.03 41.35
N VAL A 160 43.76 -30.97 42.07
CA VAL A 160 44.38 -30.64 43.37
C VAL A 160 44.19 -31.76 44.39
N THR A 161 43.01 -32.38 44.45
CA THR A 161 42.76 -33.51 45.37
C THR A 161 43.62 -34.71 45.01
N LYS A 162 43.78 -35.01 43.72
CA LYS A 162 44.63 -36.12 43.25
C LYS A 162 46.10 -35.88 43.60
N ASP A 163 46.60 -34.67 43.37
CA ASP A 163 47.98 -34.30 43.69
C ASP A 163 48.23 -34.33 45.19
N THR A 164 47.28 -33.85 46.00
CA THR A 164 47.37 -33.91 47.47
C THR A 164 47.37 -35.34 47.97
N LYS A 165 46.51 -36.21 47.42
CA LYS A 165 46.47 -37.63 47.79
C LYS A 165 47.80 -38.31 47.46
N LYS A 166 48.39 -38.01 46.29
CA LYS A 166 49.71 -38.52 45.91
C LYS A 166 50.80 -38.01 46.83
N ALA A 167 50.82 -36.72 47.14
CA ALA A 167 51.80 -36.14 48.06
C ALA A 167 51.73 -36.76 49.46
N ILE A 168 50.52 -37.08 49.95
CA ILE A 168 50.33 -37.79 51.23
C ILE A 168 50.90 -39.21 51.16
N GLU A 169 50.66 -39.92 50.06
CA GLU A 169 51.14 -41.28 49.83
C GLU A 169 52.67 -41.33 49.75
N ASP A 170 53.27 -40.38 49.01
CA ASP A 170 54.73 -40.21 48.91
C ASP A 170 55.33 -39.88 50.30
N LEU A 171 54.72 -38.96 51.05
CA LEU A 171 55.19 -38.57 52.39
C LEU A 171 55.09 -39.73 53.40
N GLN A 172 54.02 -40.54 53.33
CA GLN A 172 53.90 -41.75 54.14
C GLN A 172 55.01 -42.76 53.79
N GLY A 173 55.28 -42.96 52.50
CA GLY A 173 56.38 -43.83 52.05
C GLY A 173 57.74 -43.36 52.56
N GLU A 174 58.03 -42.07 52.48
CA GLU A 174 59.26 -41.48 53.01
C GLU A 174 59.34 -41.62 54.54
N PHE A 175 58.24 -41.38 55.25
CA PHE A 175 58.19 -41.51 56.70
C PHE A 175 58.43 -42.96 57.15
N GLU A 176 57.83 -43.94 56.47
CA GLU A 176 58.07 -45.36 56.74
C GLU A 176 59.52 -45.76 56.47
N GLN A 177 60.11 -45.28 55.37
CA GLN A 177 61.54 -45.52 55.08
C GLN A 177 62.43 -44.89 56.13
N HIS A 178 62.14 -43.66 56.55
CA HIS A 178 62.88 -42.97 57.61
C HIS A 178 62.78 -43.75 58.93
N ARG A 179 61.58 -44.21 59.29
CA ARG A 179 61.33 -45.03 60.48
C ARG A 179 62.10 -46.35 60.42
N LYS A 180 62.11 -47.06 59.29
CA LYS A 180 62.90 -48.29 59.10
C LYS A 180 64.40 -48.03 59.28
N LYS A 181 64.93 -46.99 58.63
CA LYS A 181 66.36 -46.60 58.75
C LYS A 181 66.72 -46.22 60.19
N ALA A 182 65.84 -45.51 60.91
CA ALA A 182 66.06 -45.17 62.32
C ALA A 182 66.10 -46.43 63.19
N MET A 183 65.15 -47.35 63.02
CA MET A 183 65.17 -48.64 63.73
C MET A 183 66.42 -49.46 63.42
N GLU A 184 66.85 -49.54 62.17
CA GLU A 184 68.09 -50.24 61.80
C GLU A 184 69.34 -49.62 62.45
N LYS A 185 69.40 -48.28 62.52
CA LYS A 185 70.49 -47.57 63.22
C LYS A 185 70.48 -47.88 64.70
N GLU A 186 69.33 -47.83 65.37
CA GLU A 186 69.21 -48.18 66.79
C GLU A 186 69.58 -49.63 67.05
N GLN A 187 69.13 -50.56 66.21
CA GLN A 187 69.48 -51.98 66.33
C GLN A 187 70.98 -52.21 66.16
N LYS A 188 71.62 -51.55 65.18
CA LYS A 188 73.08 -51.60 64.99
C LYS A 188 73.82 -51.01 66.20
N LEU A 189 73.36 -49.86 66.71
CA LEU A 189 73.97 -49.21 67.87
C LEU A 189 73.88 -50.09 69.11
N LYS A 190 72.73 -50.72 69.37
CA LYS A 190 72.54 -51.68 70.47
C LYS A 190 73.47 -52.89 70.33
N ARG A 191 73.61 -53.44 69.12
CA ARG A 191 74.55 -54.54 68.85
C ARG A 191 76.00 -54.13 69.15
N GLN A 192 76.43 -52.97 68.65
CA GLN A 192 77.77 -52.44 68.92
C GLN A 192 78.02 -52.22 70.42
N LEU A 193 77.05 -51.67 71.15
CA LEU A 193 77.12 -51.50 72.60
C LEU A 193 77.26 -52.84 73.33
N GLN A 194 76.49 -53.85 72.92
CA GLN A 194 76.59 -55.21 73.48
C GLN A 194 77.96 -55.83 73.21
N ASP A 195 78.49 -55.67 71.99
CA ASP A 195 79.80 -56.17 71.59
C ASP A 195 80.93 -55.47 72.39
N GLU A 196 80.83 -54.16 72.61
CA GLU A 196 81.76 -53.40 73.46
C GLU A 196 81.72 -53.85 74.93
N ILE A 197 80.54 -54.12 75.48
CA ILE A 197 80.38 -54.66 76.84
C ILE A 197 81.01 -56.05 76.94
N ASN A 198 80.70 -56.96 76.01
CA ASN A 198 81.25 -58.32 75.99
C ASN A 198 82.78 -58.31 75.87
N LYS A 199 83.35 -57.37 75.11
CA LYS A 199 84.79 -57.20 74.95
C LYS A 199 85.50 -56.62 76.19
N ARG A 200 84.77 -56.00 77.12
CA ARG A 200 85.30 -55.53 78.42
C ARG A 200 85.17 -56.56 79.53
N LEU A 201 84.33 -57.59 79.36
CA LEU A 201 84.01 -58.60 80.38
C LEU A 201 84.73 -59.95 80.15
N GLY A 202 85.33 -60.16 78.98
CA GLY A 202 86.26 -61.27 78.70
C GLY A 202 87.69 -60.77 78.58
#